data_AF-A0A392V4M6-F1
#
_entry.id   AF-A0A392V4M6-F1
#
_cell.length_a   1.000
_cell.length_b   1.000
_cell.length_c   1.000
_cell.angle_alpha   90.00
_cell.angle_beta   90.00
_cell.angle_gamma   90.00
#
_symmetry.space_group_name_H-M   'P 1'
#
loop_
_entity.id
_entity.type
_entity.pdbx_description
1 polymer ?
#
loop_
_entity_poly.entity_id
_entity_poly.type
_entity_poly.pdbx_seq_one_letter_code
_entity_poly.pdbx_strand_id
1 'polypeptide(L)' 'QPQPAQIVDRDVRNLRNRTIPVVKVLWEGSPDGEATWELESEMLTQYPHLF' A
#
# COMPACT_ATOMS: atom_id res chain seq x y z
N GLN A 1 -14.17 -2.70 1.53
CA GLN A 1 -13.09 -2.20 0.63
C GLN A 1 -12.81 -3.28 -0.39
N PRO A 2 -12.35 -2.95 -1.60
CA PRO A 2 -11.86 -3.95 -2.56
C PRO A 2 -10.71 -4.76 -1.96
N GLN A 3 -10.44 -5.95 -2.51
CA GLN A 3 -9.38 -6.82 -2.03
C GLN A 3 -8.03 -6.39 -2.62
N PRO A 4 -6.96 -6.25 -1.83
CA PRO A 4 -5.66 -5.88 -2.37
C PRO A 4 -5.10 -7.05 -3.19
N ALA A 5 -4.72 -6.77 -4.44
CA ALA A 5 -4.21 -7.78 -5.37
C ALA A 5 -2.71 -8.01 -5.17
N GLN A 6 -1.93 -6.92 -5.14
CA GLN A 6 -0.47 -6.97 -4.96
C GLN A 6 0.10 -5.61 -4.60
N ILE A 7 1.29 -5.62 -3.99
CA ILE A 7 2.11 -4.43 -3.78
C ILE A 7 2.94 -4.22 -5.04
N VAL A 8 2.76 -3.07 -5.70
CA VAL A 8 3.43 -2.73 -6.96
C VAL A 8 4.61 -1.78 -6.78
N ASP A 9 4.71 -1.10 -5.64
CA ASP A 9 5.82 -0.19 -5.32
C ASP A 9 5.94 0.06 -3.81
N ARG A 10 7.09 0.57 -3.37
CA ARG A 10 7.35 0.98 -1.98
C ARG A 10 8.08 2.32 -1.96
N ASP A 11 7.70 3.20 -1.04
CA ASP A 11 8.33 4.52 -0.87
C ASP A 11 8.37 4.93 0.61
N VAL A 12 9.21 5.91 0.94
CA VAL A 12 9.28 6.48 2.28
C VAL A 12 8.96 7.96 2.21
N ARG A 13 7.80 8.34 2.76
CA ARG A 13 7.40 9.74 2.84
C ARG A 13 8.13 10.41 4.00
N ASN A 14 9.02 11.34 3.64
CA ASN A 14 9.72 12.19 4.59
C ASN A 14 8.82 13.38 4.98
N LEU A 15 8.38 13.40 6.22
CA LEU A 15 7.74 14.55 6.85
C LEU A 15 8.77 15.33 7.66
N ARG A 16 8.40 16.55 8.09
CA ARG A 16 9.28 17.48 8.81
C ARG A 16 9.97 16.88 10.04
N ASN A 17 9.34 15.90 10.70
CA ASN A 17 9.83 15.30 11.95
C ASN A 17 9.81 13.77 11.97
N ARG A 18 9.42 13.11 10.87
CA ARG A 18 9.34 11.64 10.81
C ARG A 18 9.35 11.16 9.37
N THR A 19 9.75 9.90 9.22
CA THR A 19 9.70 9.17 7.95
C THR A 19 8.64 8.09 8.05
N ILE A 20 7.78 7.97 7.05
CA ILE A 20 6.67 7.02 7.05
C ILE A 20 6.79 6.12 5.81
N PRO A 21 7.05 4.81 5.98
CA PRO A 21 7.00 3.84 4.89
C PRO A 21 5.57 3.68 4.37
N VAL A 22 5.44 3.71 3.05
CA VAL A 22 4.19 3.50 2.33
C VAL A 22 4.39 2.51 1.21
N VAL A 23 3.35 1.76 0.88
CA VAL A 23 3.34 0.81 -0.22
C VAL A 23 2.25 1.19 -1.21
N LYS A 24 2.54 1.05 -2.50
CA LYS A 24 1.56 1.23 -3.56
C LYS A 24 0.85 -0.11 -3.78
N VAL A 25 -0.46 -0.14 -3.57
CA VAL A 25 -1.27 -1.35 -3.59
C VAL A 25 -2.21 -1.29 -4.79
N LEU A 26 -2.13 -2.29 -5.67
CA LEU A 26 -3.10 -2.50 -6.73
C LEU A 26 -4.30 -3.26 -6.16
N TRP A 27 -5.52 -2.82 -6.47
CA TRP A 27 -6.75 -3.42 -5.94
C TRP A 27 -7.47 -4.28 -6.98
N GLU A 28 -7.95 -5.45 -6.57
CA GLU A 28 -8.77 -6.31 -7.40
C GLU A 28 -10.09 -5.64 -7.78
N GLY A 29 -10.49 -5.79 -9.04
CA GLY A 29 -11.73 -5.21 -9.56
C GLY A 29 -11.70 -3.68 -9.70
N SER A 30 -10.54 -3.03 -9.53
CA SER A 30 -10.39 -1.62 -9.88
C SER A 30 -10.58 -1.45 -11.40
N PRO A 31 -11.48 -0.55 -11.86
CA PRO A 31 -11.83 -0.43 -13.28
C PRO A 31 -10.63 -0.15 -14.19
N ASP A 32 -9.63 0.57 -13.69
CA ASP A 32 -8.49 1.07 -14.46
C ASP A 32 -7.14 0.61 -13.90
N GLY A 33 -7.09 -0.45 -13.09
CA GLY A 33 -5.87 -0.85 -12.38
C GLY A 33 -5.42 0.22 -11.38
N GLU A 34 -6.40 0.82 -10.70
CA GLU A 34 -6.14 1.86 -9.70
C GLU A 34 -5.28 1.30 -8.57
N ALA A 35 -4.23 2.04 -8.25
CA ALA A 35 -3.35 1.71 -7.16
C ALA A 35 -3.21 2.90 -6.22
N THR A 36 -3.39 2.65 -4.92
CA THR A 36 -3.31 3.69 -3.87
C THR A 36 -2.05 3.50 -3.04
N TRP A 37 -1.61 4.57 -2.38
CA TRP A 37 -0.51 4.52 -1.43
C TRP A 37 -1.08 4.32 -0.02
N GLU A 38 -0.79 3.18 0.58
CA GLU A 38 -1.21 2.79 1.92
C GLU A 38 -0.02 2.72 2.88
N LEU A 39 -0.28 2.82 4.19
CA LEU A 39 0.77 2.67 5.19
C LEU A 39 1.27 1.23 5.21
N GLU A 40 2.59 1.06 5.14
CA GLU A 40 3.21 -0.28 5.14
C GLU A 40 2.82 -1.08 6.39
N SER A 41 2.81 -0.43 7.55
CA SER A 41 2.46 -1.06 8.83
C SER A 41 1.02 -1.58 8.88
N GLU A 42 0.08 -0.87 8.26
CA GLU A 42 -1.32 -1.28 8.21
C GLU A 42 -1.50 -2.46 7.25
N MET A 43 -0.87 -2.37 6.08
CA MET A 43 -0.90 -3.44 5.07
C MET A 43 -0.22 -4.71 5.59
N LEU A 44 0.89 -4.62 6.32
CA LEU A 44 1.53 -5.78 6.98
C LEU A 44 0.62 -6.43 8.02
N THR A 45 -0.16 -5.64 8.75
CA THR A 45 -1.06 -6.15 9.79
C THR A 45 -2.30 -6.80 9.20
N GLN A 46 -2.90 -6.18 8.19
CA GLN A 46 -4.18 -6.62 7.60
C GLN A 46 -3.98 -7.67 6.51
N TYR A 47 -2.90 -7.56 5.74
CA TYR A 47 -2.60 -8.40 4.59
C TYR A 47 -1.15 -8.90 4.61
N PRO A 48 -0.72 -9.62 5.67
CA PRO A 48 0.66 -10.07 5.82
C PRO A 48 1.15 -10.97 4.69
N HIS A 49 0.23 -11.61 3.95
CA HIS A 49 0.55 -12.48 2.82
C HIS A 49 1.01 -11.74 1.55
N LEU A 50 0.89 -10.41 1.51
CA LEU A 50 1.35 -9.58 0.39
C LEU A 50 2.80 -9.10 0.55
N PHE A 51 3.45 -9.40 1.69
CA PHE A 51 4.80 -8.98 2.04
C PHE A 51 5.75 -10.16 2.16
#